data_AF-A0A6B4UBW9-F1
#
_entry.id   AF-A0A6B4UBW9-F1
#
_cell.length_a   1.000
_cell.length_b   1.000
_cell.length_c   1.000
_cell.angle_alpha   90.00
_cell.angle_beta   90.00
_cell.angle_gamma   90.00
#
_symmetry.space_group_name_H-M   'P 1'
#
loop_
_entity.id
_entity.type
_entity.pdbx_description
1 polymer ?
#
loop_
_entity_poly.entity_id
_entity_poly.type
_entity_poly.pdbx_seq_one_letter_code
_entity_poly.pdbx_strand_id
1 'polypeptide(L)'
;MLTPQQFAQKCGISYNQVLNMCKRREINALKTDGGHFKIPEKELDRFKNSDYVTKEEYLRVIRENEELKTIIKNCMNLLSFINNL
;
A
#
# COMPACT_ATOMS: atom_id res chain seq x y z
N MET A 1 -5.32 -6.12 17.86
CA MET A 1 -3.90 -6.36 17.52
C MET A 1 -3.60 -7.85 17.70
N LEU A 2 -2.87 -8.43 16.75
CA LEU A 2 -2.61 -9.85 16.64
C LEU A 2 -1.24 -10.21 17.23
N THR A 3 -1.13 -11.42 17.76
CA THR A 3 0.19 -12.02 18.00
C THR A 3 0.80 -12.51 16.67
N PRO A 4 2.12 -12.73 16.59
CA PRO A 4 2.73 -13.30 15.39
C PRO A 4 2.13 -14.66 15.01
N GLN A 5 1.69 -15.46 15.99
CA GLN A 5 1.03 -16.74 15.76
C GLN A 5 -0.37 -16.60 15.15
N GLN A 6 -1.17 -15.66 15.66
CA GLN A 6 -2.48 -15.35 15.08
C GLN A 6 -2.35 -14.78 13.66
N PHE A 7 -1.34 -13.93 13.43
CA PHE A 7 -1.07 -13.36 12.12
C PHE A 7 -0.64 -14.44 11.12
N ALA A 8 0.27 -15.33 11.52
CA ALA A 8 0.71 -16.48 10.74
C ALA A 8 -0.47 -17.35 10.28
N GLN A 9 -1.36 -17.72 11.22
CA GLN A 9 -2.55 -18.49 10.92
C GLN A 9 -3.48 -17.79 9.92
N LYS A 10 -3.69 -16.48 10.09
CA LYS A 10 -4.58 -15.70 9.21
C LYS A 10 -4.01 -15.50 7.80
N CYS A 11 -2.69 -15.41 7.66
CA CYS A 11 -2.01 -15.21 6.38
C CYS A 11 -1.59 -16.53 5.70
N GLY A 12 -1.73 -17.68 6.37
CA GLY A 12 -1.32 -18.97 5.81
C GLY A 12 0.21 -19.13 5.67
N ILE A 13 0.99 -18.40 6.48
CA ILE A 13 2.46 -18.45 6.46
C ILE A 13 3.00 -18.94 7.81
N SER A 14 4.26 -19.37 7.85
CA SER A 14 4.83 -19.92 9.08
C SER A 14 5.06 -18.84 10.15
N TYR A 15 4.93 -19.25 11.42
CA TYR A 15 5.24 -18.38 12.56
C TYR A 15 6.66 -17.80 12.51
N ASN A 16 7.65 -18.61 12.13
CA ASN A 16 9.05 -18.18 12.03
C ASN A 16 9.25 -17.12 10.95
N GLN A 17 8.55 -17.24 9.80
CA GLN A 17 8.54 -16.20 8.78
C GLN A 17 7.98 -14.90 9.36
N VAL A 18 6.81 -14.93 10.00
CA VAL A 18 6.21 -13.73 10.61
C VAL A 18 7.15 -13.08 11.64
N LEU A 19 7.79 -13.86 12.50
CA LEU A 19 8.76 -13.33 13.47
C LEU A 19 9.94 -12.63 12.79
N ASN A 20 10.49 -13.23 11.73
CA ASN A 20 11.61 -12.64 10.98
C ASN A 20 11.16 -11.33 10.31
N MET A 21 9.95 -11.28 9.76
CA MET A 21 9.37 -10.08 9.17
C MET A 21 9.17 -8.97 10.21
N CYS A 22 8.71 -9.31 11.42
CA CYS A 22 8.62 -8.36 12.53
C CYS A 22 10.00 -7.81 12.91
N LYS A 23 11.04 -8.67 13.00
CA LYS A 23 12.41 -8.26 13.34
C LYS A 23 13.02 -7.36 12.27
N ARG A 24 12.74 -7.65 10.99
CA ARG A 24 13.21 -6.88 9.83
C ARG A 24 12.40 -5.62 9.54
N ARG A 25 11.33 -5.37 10.31
CA ARG A 25 10.38 -4.25 10.12
C ARG A 25 9.66 -4.28 8.75
N GLU A 26 9.49 -5.46 8.17
CA GLU A 26 8.67 -5.67 6.96
C GLU A 26 7.16 -5.67 7.30
N ILE A 27 6.83 -5.88 8.57
CA ILE A 27 5.51 -5.70 9.16
C ILE A 27 5.62 -4.59 10.21
N ASN A 28 4.65 -3.67 10.22
CA ASN A 28 4.56 -2.61 11.24
C ASN A 28 4.10 -3.17 12.59
N ALA A 29 4.89 -4.05 13.17
CA ALA A 29 4.65 -4.66 14.47
C ALA A 29 5.17 -3.76 15.60
N LEU A 30 4.36 -3.61 16.64
CA LEU A 30 4.77 -2.96 17.89
C LEU A 30 5.45 -3.97 18.80
N LYS A 31 6.58 -3.61 19.39
CA LYS A 31 7.25 -4.43 20.41
C LYS A 31 6.79 -3.94 21.79
N THR A 32 6.28 -4.84 22.61
CA THR A 32 5.90 -4.54 24.00
C THR A 32 7.14 -4.50 24.89
N ASP A 33 7.02 -3.93 26.09
CA ASP A 33 8.12 -3.84 27.06
C ASP A 33 8.69 -5.22 27.44
N GLY A 34 7.83 -6.25 27.46
CA GLY A 34 8.21 -7.66 27.66
C GLY A 34 8.85 -8.33 26.43
N GLY A 35 9.09 -7.61 25.35
CA GLY A 35 9.78 -8.10 24.16
C GLY A 35 8.92 -8.85 23.13
N HIS A 36 7.61 -8.95 23.35
CA HIS A 36 6.68 -9.59 22.43
C HIS A 36 6.24 -8.65 21.30
N PHE A 37 5.97 -9.20 20.11
CA PHE A 37 5.42 -8.43 19.00
C PHE A 37 3.88 -8.42 19.02
N LYS A 38 3.29 -7.28 18.66
CA LYS A 38 1.86 -7.07 18.42
C LYS A 38 1.68 -6.45 17.04
N ILE A 39 0.93 -7.13 16.19
CA ILE A 39 0.75 -6.75 14.79
C ILE A 39 -0.63 -6.10 14.62
N PRO A 40 -0.72 -4.87 14.12
CA PRO A 40 -2.01 -4.24 13.78
C PRO A 40 -2.79 -5.08 12.75
N GLU A 41 -4.11 -5.15 12.88
CA GLU A 41 -4.94 -5.96 11.98
C GLU A 41 -4.92 -5.44 10.53
N LYS A 42 -4.77 -4.12 10.34
CA LYS A 42 -4.58 -3.49 9.02
C LYS A 42 -3.41 -4.06 8.22
N GLU A 43 -2.41 -4.65 8.89
CA GLU A 43 -1.29 -5.28 8.20
C GLU A 43 -1.74 -6.54 7.48
N LEU A 44 -2.82 -7.21 7.90
CA LEU A 44 -3.37 -8.37 7.19
C LEU A 44 -3.82 -8.02 5.78
N ASP A 45 -4.39 -6.82 5.58
CA ASP A 45 -4.92 -6.41 4.27
C ASP A 45 -3.82 -6.41 3.21
N ARG A 46 -2.58 -6.06 3.60
CA ARG A 46 -1.41 -6.12 2.70
C ARG A 46 -1.09 -7.55 2.24
N PHE A 47 -1.37 -8.57 3.06
CA PHE A 47 -1.04 -9.96 2.74
C PHE A 47 -2.20 -10.74 2.15
N LYS A 48 -3.44 -10.32 2.41
CA LYS A 48 -4.65 -11.00 1.94
C LYS A 48 -5.16 -10.47 0.61
N ASN A 49 -4.97 -9.17 0.36
CA ASN A 49 -5.50 -8.54 -0.84
C ASN A 49 -4.34 -8.33 -1.82
N SER A 50 -4.41 -9.00 -2.97
CA SER A 50 -3.45 -8.80 -4.08
C SER A 50 -3.41 -7.35 -4.56
N ASP A 51 -4.56 -6.67 -4.44
CA ASP A 51 -4.77 -5.32 -4.93
C ASP A 51 -4.52 -4.27 -3.84
N TYR A 52 -3.82 -4.65 -2.76
CA TYR A 52 -3.45 -3.71 -1.72
C TYR A 52 -2.48 -2.66 -2.28
N VAL A 53 -2.88 -1.40 -2.18
CA VAL A 53 -2.10 -0.25 -2.60
C VAL A 53 -1.81 0.62 -1.38
N THR A 54 -0.57 1.08 -1.24
CA THR A 54 -0.22 2.01 -0.15
C THR A 54 -0.87 3.36 -0.39
N LYS A 55 -1.07 4.15 0.67
CA LYS A 55 -1.62 5.50 0.53
C LYS A 55 -0.75 6.36 -0.40
N GLU A 56 0.57 6.20 -0.29
CA GLU A 56 1.55 6.93 -1.07
C GLU A 56 1.45 6.58 -2.56
N GLU A 57 1.31 5.29 -2.88
CA GLU A 57 1.10 4.79 -4.24
C GLU A 57 -0.21 5.32 -4.83
N TYR A 58 -1.30 5.23 -4.07
CA TYR A 58 -2.60 5.77 -4.45
C TYR A 58 -2.53 7.27 -4.78
N LEU A 59 -1.93 8.05 -3.88
CA LEU A 59 -1.78 9.49 -4.06
C LEU A 59 -0.88 9.84 -5.26
N ARG A 60 0.14 9.02 -5.54
CA ARG A 60 0.97 9.20 -6.73
C ARG A 60 0.16 9.05 -8.00
N VAL A 61 -0.63 7.97 -8.12
CA VAL A 61 -1.49 7.71 -9.29
C VAL A 61 -2.52 8.83 -9.47
N ILE A 62 -3.12 9.33 -8.38
CA ILE A 62 -4.05 10.47 -8.45
C ILE A 62 -3.37 11.72 -9.04
N ARG A 63 -2.14 12.03 -8.61
CA ARG A 63 -1.39 13.18 -9.13
C ARG A 63 -1.08 13.02 -10.62
N GLU A 64 -0.59 11.86 -11.02
CA GLU A 64 -0.31 11.55 -12.43
C GLU A 64 -1.58 11.69 -13.29
N ASN A 65 -2.73 11.23 -12.79
CA ASN A 65 -4.01 11.38 -13.49
C ASN A 65 -4.41 12.86 -13.68
N GLU A 66 -4.22 13.71 -12.69
CA GLU A 66 -4.52 15.15 -12.81
C GLU A 66 -3.57 15.86 -13.80
N GLU A 67 -2.30 15.47 -13.81
CA GLU A 67 -1.32 15.95 -14.79
C GLU A 67 -1.72 15.53 -16.22
N LEU A 68 -2.07 14.25 -16.40
CA LEU A 68 -2.52 13.72 -17.70
C LEU A 68 -3.79 14.41 -18.20
N LYS A 69 -4.77 14.65 -17.33
CA LYS A 69 -5.99 15.41 -17.70
C LYS A 69 -5.64 16.82 -18.18
N THR A 70 -4.69 17.47 -17.52
CA THR A 70 -4.23 18.81 -17.90
C THR A 70 -3.56 18.78 -19.28
N ILE A 71 -2.69 17.81 -19.53
CA ILE A 71 -2.02 17.62 -20.82
C ILE A 71 -3.06 17.40 -21.93
N ILE A 72 -4.00 16.47 -21.72
CA ILE A 72 -5.06 16.16 -22.69
C ILE A 72 -5.88 17.41 -23.02
N LYS A 73 -6.28 18.18 -22.01
CA LYS A 73 -7.03 19.43 -22.20
C LYS A 73 -6.24 20.41 -23.07
N ASN A 74 -4.95 20.59 -22.80
CA ASN A 74 -4.10 21.49 -23.58
C ASN A 74 -3.95 21.01 -25.04
N CYS A 75 -3.76 19.72 -25.26
CA CYS A 75 -3.72 19.14 -26.61
C CYS A 75 -5.04 19.35 -27.37
N MET A 76 -6.19 19.13 -26.71
CA MET A 76 -7.51 19.36 -27.32
C MET A 76 -7.71 20.83 -27.69
N ASN A 77 -7.31 21.76 -26.81
CA ASN A 77 -7.39 23.19 -27.09
C ASN A 77 -6.53 23.56 -28.31
N LEU A 78 -5.29 23.04 -28.38
CA LEU A 78 -4.41 23.27 -29.53
C LEU A 78 -5.01 22.76 -30.84
N LEU A 79 -5.54 21.53 -30.83
CA LEU A 79 -6.20 20.94 -32.01
C LEU A 79 -7.43 21.74 -32.44
N SER A 80 -8.24 22.21 -31.49
CA SER A 80 -9.39 23.07 -31.80
C SER A 80 -8.95 24.40 -32.40
N PHE A 81 -7.85 24.99 -31.92
CA PHE A 81 -7.31 26.23 -32.48
C PHE A 81 -6.85 26.03 -33.92
N ILE A 82 -6.12 24.93 -34.20
CA ILE A 82 -5.66 24.59 -35.55
C ILE A 82 -6.82 24.33 -36.50
N ASN A 83 -7.86 23.60 -36.07
CA ASN A 83 -9.01 23.28 -36.93
C ASN A 83 -9.93 24.48 -37.21
N ASN A 84 -9.83 25.56 -36.43
CA ASN A 84 -10.59 26.80 -36.62
C ASN A 84 -9.80 27.87 -37.39
N LEU A 85 -8.57 27.57 -37.82
CA LEU A 85 -7.72 28.36 -38.73
C LEU A 85 -7.86 27.85 -40.16
#